data_AF-A0A444U211-F1
#
_entry.id   AF-A0A444U211-F1
#
_cell.length_a   1.000
_cell.length_b   1.000
_cell.length_c   1.000
_cell.angle_alpha   90.00
_cell.angle_beta   90.00
_cell.angle_gamma   90.00
#
_symmetry.space_group_name_H-M   'P 1'
#
loop_
_entity.id
_entity.type
_entity.pdbx_description
1 polymer ?
#
loop_
_entity_poly.entity_id
_entity_poly.type
_entity_poly.pdbx_seq_one_letter_code
_entity_poly.pdbx_strand_id
1 'polypeptide(L)'
;MGVFLRAVALSPEEGHSKYMYLGQVHSGMEAVQYFGKGIEAMLNALEKQTTPAAAAAAISLDDPGVTNKDISVAFCSIAEIFFTDLCMDDGAAEKCKEAIDKALQYDPENPEALQLMASYLFSIEKTQEGKEFLMRSVAAWLPSMQKKTDQTPREKQGDGAQDGDSLENVFPPYESRITTTKLLIEAEEYEVWLQ
;
A
#
# COMPACT_ATOMS: atom_id res chain seq x y z
N MET A 1 13.65 -2.27 -19.59
CA MET A 1 12.34 -2.68 -20.12
C MET A 1 12.36 -4.04 -20.83
N GLY A 2 13.22 -4.26 -21.84
CA GLY A 2 13.19 -5.49 -22.66
C GLY A 2 13.33 -6.83 -21.90
N VAL A 3 14.03 -6.84 -20.76
CA VAL A 3 14.16 -8.05 -19.92
C VAL A 3 12.83 -8.43 -19.27
N PHE A 4 12.06 -7.47 -18.75
CA PHE A 4 10.75 -7.75 -18.14
C PHE A 4 9.72 -8.16 -19.17
N LEU A 5 9.69 -7.50 -20.34
CA LEU A 5 8.85 -7.93 -21.46
C LEU A 5 9.20 -9.35 -21.93
N ARG A 6 10.50 -9.70 -21.95
CA ARG A 6 10.94 -11.07 -22.25
C ARG A 6 10.49 -12.05 -21.17
N ALA A 7 10.54 -11.69 -19.90
CA ALA A 7 10.05 -12.52 -18.79
C ALA A 7 8.53 -12.73 -18.85
N VAL A 8 7.76 -11.72 -19.27
CA VAL A 8 6.32 -11.84 -19.54
C VAL A 8 6.07 -12.82 -20.69
N ALA A 9 6.83 -12.71 -21.78
CA ALA A 9 6.69 -13.61 -22.93
C ALA A 9 7.05 -15.07 -22.61
N LEU A 10 7.96 -15.31 -21.66
CA LEU A 10 8.40 -16.66 -21.28
C LEU A 10 7.47 -17.32 -20.25
N SER A 11 6.93 -16.57 -19.29
CA SER A 11 6.12 -17.13 -18.20
C SER A 11 4.97 -16.22 -17.78
N PRO A 12 3.98 -15.92 -18.66
CA PRO A 12 3.01 -14.85 -18.43
C PRO A 12 2.26 -14.95 -17.08
N GLU A 13 1.97 -16.15 -16.60
CA GLU A 13 1.17 -16.35 -15.38
C GLU A 13 1.98 -16.47 -14.08
N GLU A 14 3.31 -16.34 -14.13
CA GLU A 14 4.20 -16.56 -12.98
C GLU A 14 5.09 -15.36 -12.68
N GLY A 15 5.26 -15.03 -11.39
CA GLY A 15 6.14 -13.95 -10.94
C GLY A 15 5.51 -12.57 -11.17
N HIS A 16 4.91 -12.02 -10.12
CA HIS A 16 4.23 -10.73 -10.15
C HIS A 16 5.18 -9.53 -10.32
N SER A 17 6.43 -9.62 -9.83
CA SER A 17 7.34 -8.47 -9.75
C SER A 17 7.64 -7.86 -11.12
N LYS A 18 7.72 -8.67 -12.19
CA LYS A 18 7.93 -8.14 -13.55
C LYS A 18 6.81 -7.22 -14.01
N TYR A 19 5.58 -7.50 -13.58
CA TYR A 19 4.42 -6.68 -13.88
C TYR A 19 4.40 -5.42 -13.02
N MET A 20 4.81 -5.50 -11.75
CA MET A 20 4.99 -4.31 -10.90
C MET A 20 6.02 -3.35 -11.50
N TYR A 21 7.18 -3.86 -11.93
CA TYR A 21 8.19 -3.04 -12.60
C TYR A 21 7.71 -2.48 -13.93
N LEU A 22 6.95 -3.24 -14.72
CA LEU A 22 6.37 -2.72 -15.95
C LEU A 22 5.35 -1.62 -15.64
N GLY A 23 4.47 -1.79 -14.66
CA GLY A 23 3.53 -0.76 -14.22
C GLY A 23 4.22 0.55 -13.85
N GLN A 24 5.29 0.49 -13.06
CA GLN A 24 6.05 1.67 -12.60
C GLN A 24 6.76 2.45 -13.72
N VAL A 25 7.11 1.81 -14.85
CA VAL A 25 7.82 2.46 -15.96
C VAL A 25 6.91 2.86 -17.14
N HIS A 26 5.61 2.60 -17.03
CA HIS A 26 4.60 3.06 -17.97
C HIS A 26 3.68 4.09 -17.31
N SER A 27 2.76 4.65 -18.09
CA SER A 27 1.76 5.61 -17.61
C SER A 27 0.36 5.27 -18.10
N GLY A 28 -0.64 5.90 -17.48
CA GLY A 28 -2.04 5.79 -17.84
C GLY A 28 -2.57 4.35 -17.86
N MET A 29 -3.45 4.05 -18.81
CA MET A 29 -4.12 2.75 -18.88
C MET A 29 -3.17 1.57 -19.11
N GLU A 30 -2.02 1.79 -19.75
CA GLU A 30 -1.02 0.72 -19.94
C GLU A 30 -0.40 0.31 -18.60
N ALA A 31 -0.07 1.28 -17.74
CA ALA A 31 0.39 0.99 -16.38
C ALA A 31 -0.67 0.24 -15.56
N VAL A 32 -1.94 0.67 -15.64
CA VAL A 32 -3.07 -0.03 -15.00
C VAL A 32 -3.17 -1.49 -15.44
N GLN A 33 -2.99 -1.77 -16.73
CA GLN A 33 -3.02 -3.14 -17.26
C GLN A 33 -1.88 -4.00 -16.71
N TYR A 34 -0.66 -3.45 -16.61
CA TYR A 34 0.46 -4.17 -16.02
C TYR A 34 0.23 -4.44 -14.53
N PHE A 35 -0.17 -3.44 -13.74
CA PHE A 35 -0.48 -3.65 -12.32
C PHE A 35 -1.61 -4.67 -12.14
N GLY A 36 -2.67 -4.60 -12.95
CA GLY A 36 -3.76 -5.58 -12.95
C GLY A 36 -3.27 -7.01 -13.19
N LYS A 37 -2.41 -7.22 -14.20
CA LYS A 37 -1.79 -8.53 -14.47
C LYS A 37 -0.91 -9.02 -13.33
N GLY A 38 -0.18 -8.12 -12.69
CA GLY A 38 0.62 -8.46 -11.52
C GLY A 38 -0.23 -8.83 -10.31
N ILE A 39 -1.38 -8.17 -10.09
CA ILE A 39 -2.35 -8.52 -9.06
C ILE A 39 -2.95 -9.90 -9.34
N GLU A 40 -3.34 -10.22 -10.57
CA GLU A 40 -3.80 -11.57 -10.95
C GLU A 40 -2.75 -12.63 -10.60
N ALA A 41 -1.48 -12.39 -10.94
CA ALA A 41 -0.38 -13.29 -10.61
C ALA A 41 -0.17 -13.43 -9.09
N MET A 42 -0.34 -12.34 -8.32
CA MET A 42 -0.27 -12.35 -6.86
C MET A 42 -1.39 -13.17 -6.22
N LEU A 43 -2.62 -13.02 -6.70
CA LEU A 43 -3.77 -13.78 -6.20
C LEU A 43 -3.59 -15.28 -6.46
N ASN A 44 -3.18 -15.65 -7.67
CA ASN A 44 -2.85 -17.03 -8.01
C ASN A 44 -1.72 -17.60 -7.14
N ALA A 45 -0.70 -16.80 -6.83
CA ALA A 45 0.38 -17.20 -5.93
C ALA A 45 -0.11 -17.39 -4.50
N LEU A 46 -0.96 -16.48 -3.98
CA LEU A 46 -1.55 -16.57 -2.65
C LEU A 46 -2.43 -17.82 -2.50
N GLU A 47 -3.25 -18.13 -3.50
CA GLU A 47 -4.05 -19.38 -3.52
C GLU A 47 -3.15 -20.62 -3.48
N LYS A 48 -2.10 -20.66 -4.29
CA LYS A 48 -1.13 -21.78 -4.30
C LYS A 48 -0.44 -21.94 -2.93
N GLN A 49 -0.11 -20.85 -2.25
CA GLN A 49 0.50 -20.87 -0.91
C GLN A 49 -0.40 -21.52 0.15
N THR A 50 -1.73 -21.42 0.00
CA THR A 50 -2.68 -22.04 0.95
C THR A 50 -2.86 -23.56 0.75
N THR A 51 -2.26 -24.15 -0.29
CA THR A 51 -2.37 -25.59 -0.55
C THR A 51 -1.42 -26.42 0.31
N PRO A 52 -1.84 -27.61 0.82
CA PRO A 52 -1.01 -28.45 1.69
C PRO A 52 0.34 -28.88 1.06
N ALA A 53 0.42 -28.92 -0.27
CA ALA A 53 1.64 -29.27 -1.00
C ALA A 53 2.69 -28.12 -1.01
N ALA A 54 2.24 -26.86 -0.91
CA ALA A 54 3.12 -25.69 -0.90
C ALA A 54 3.83 -25.49 0.45
N ALA A 55 3.20 -25.88 1.57
CA ALA A 55 3.80 -25.83 2.91
C ALA A 55 5.09 -26.66 3.04
N ALA A 56 5.23 -27.72 2.23
CA ALA A 56 6.45 -28.55 2.20
C ALA A 56 7.58 -27.95 1.34
N ALA A 57 7.25 -27.11 0.35
CA ALA A 57 8.22 -26.44 -0.53
C ALA A 57 8.69 -25.07 0.01
N ALA A 58 7.88 -24.43 0.86
CA ALA A 58 8.20 -23.15 1.52
C ALA A 58 9.36 -23.24 2.54
N ILE A 59 9.80 -24.44 2.90
CA ILE A 59 10.93 -24.65 3.82
C ILE A 59 12.29 -24.42 3.11
N SER A 60 12.31 -24.19 1.79
CA SER A 60 13.54 -24.25 0.98
C SER A 60 13.91 -22.98 0.19
N LEU A 61 13.23 -21.84 0.36
CA LEU A 61 13.59 -20.60 -0.34
C LEU A 61 13.39 -19.38 0.58
N ASP A 62 14.39 -18.49 0.64
CA ASP A 62 14.41 -17.19 1.33
C ASP A 62 13.40 -16.16 0.76
N ASP A 63 12.35 -16.61 0.08
CA ASP A 63 11.32 -15.75 -0.50
C ASP A 63 10.06 -15.80 0.40
N PRO A 64 9.73 -14.73 1.15
CA PRO A 64 8.60 -14.71 2.10
C PRO A 64 7.22 -14.91 1.45
N GLY A 65 7.16 -15.04 0.12
CA GLY A 65 5.92 -15.26 -0.62
C GLY A 65 5.12 -13.97 -0.77
N VAL A 66 4.05 -14.04 -1.57
CA VAL A 66 3.14 -12.91 -1.77
C VAL A 66 2.25 -12.75 -0.54
N THR A 67 2.14 -11.53 -0.04
CA THR A 67 1.28 -11.17 1.09
C THR A 67 0.10 -10.31 0.65
N ASN A 68 -0.91 -10.17 1.52
CA ASN A 68 -2.00 -9.21 1.30
C ASN A 68 -1.49 -7.76 1.21
N LYS A 69 -0.37 -7.44 1.88
CA LYS A 69 0.24 -6.10 1.81
C LYS A 69 0.75 -5.78 0.41
N ASP A 70 1.37 -6.75 -0.26
CA ASP A 70 1.86 -6.58 -1.64
C ASP A 70 0.70 -6.30 -2.60
N ILE A 71 -0.42 -7.01 -2.42
CA ILE A 71 -1.64 -6.80 -3.22
C ILE A 71 -2.22 -5.41 -2.93
N SER A 72 -2.27 -5.00 -1.65
CA SER A 72 -2.75 -3.68 -1.25
C SER A 72 -1.94 -2.56 -1.91
N VAL A 73 -0.60 -2.64 -1.85
CA VAL A 73 0.30 -1.66 -2.49
C VAL A 73 0.10 -1.59 -4.00
N ALA A 74 -0.11 -2.73 -4.68
CA ALA A 74 -0.38 -2.72 -6.11
C ALA A 74 -1.70 -2.03 -6.48
N PHE A 75 -2.73 -2.17 -5.64
CA PHE A 75 -3.97 -1.40 -5.80
C PHE A 75 -3.78 0.09 -5.51
N CYS A 76 -2.93 0.47 -4.55
CA CYS A 76 -2.52 1.86 -4.35
C CYS A 76 -1.91 2.46 -5.63
N SER A 77 -1.03 1.72 -6.31
CA SER A 77 -0.44 2.18 -7.58
C SER A 77 -1.50 2.40 -8.67
N ILE A 78 -2.52 1.53 -8.77
CA ILE A 78 -3.64 1.73 -9.70
C ILE A 78 -4.45 2.99 -9.35
N ALA A 79 -4.77 3.18 -8.07
CA ALA A 79 -5.49 4.35 -7.60
C ALA A 79 -4.73 5.65 -7.90
N GLU A 80 -3.41 5.68 -7.68
CA GLU A 80 -2.55 6.81 -7.97
C GLU A 80 -2.55 7.18 -9.46
N ILE A 81 -2.53 6.18 -10.35
CA ILE A 81 -2.63 6.43 -11.80
C ILE A 81 -3.95 7.09 -12.16
N PHE A 82 -5.07 6.69 -11.54
CA PHE A 82 -6.36 7.36 -11.74
C PHE A 82 -6.42 8.76 -11.12
N PHE A 83 -5.63 9.04 -10.09
CA PHE A 83 -5.51 10.38 -9.52
C PHE A 83 -4.62 11.32 -10.32
N THR A 84 -3.68 10.78 -11.08
CA THR A 84 -2.67 11.58 -11.77
C THR A 84 -2.87 11.53 -13.28
N ASP A 85 -2.49 10.44 -13.92
CA ASP A 85 -2.47 10.31 -15.39
C ASP A 85 -3.87 10.31 -16.01
N LEU A 86 -4.83 9.63 -15.36
CA LEU A 86 -6.18 9.41 -15.90
C LEU A 86 -7.25 10.27 -15.22
N CYS A 87 -6.87 11.28 -14.43
CA CYS A 87 -7.81 12.05 -13.61
C CYS A 87 -8.90 12.79 -14.41
N MET A 88 -8.65 13.05 -15.69
CA MET A 88 -9.58 13.73 -16.59
C MET A 88 -10.46 12.77 -17.40
N ASP A 89 -10.25 11.45 -17.28
CA ASP A 89 -11.03 10.45 -18.01
C ASP A 89 -12.40 10.22 -17.38
N ASP A 90 -13.39 9.95 -18.22
CA ASP A 90 -14.73 9.58 -17.75
C ASP A 90 -14.66 8.30 -16.89
N GLY A 91 -15.21 8.38 -15.68
CA GLY A 91 -15.22 7.27 -14.73
C GLY A 91 -13.92 7.09 -13.92
N ALA A 92 -12.97 8.01 -14.02
CA ALA A 92 -11.69 7.92 -13.30
C ALA A 92 -11.86 7.97 -11.78
N ALA A 93 -12.75 8.84 -11.28
CA ALA A 93 -13.01 8.97 -9.85
C ALA A 93 -13.59 7.68 -9.25
N GLU A 94 -14.51 7.02 -9.95
CA GLU A 94 -15.11 5.76 -9.54
C GLU A 94 -14.09 4.62 -9.53
N LYS A 95 -13.27 4.51 -10.57
CA LYS A 95 -12.20 3.50 -10.66
C LYS A 95 -11.10 3.73 -9.63
N CYS A 96 -10.75 4.99 -9.37
CA CYS A 96 -9.84 5.36 -8.31
C CYS A 96 -10.36 4.88 -6.96
N LYS A 97 -11.62 5.24 -6.63
CA LYS A 97 -12.26 4.81 -5.38
C LYS A 97 -12.32 3.28 -5.26
N GLU A 98 -12.68 2.58 -6.33
CA GLU A 98 -12.71 1.11 -6.34
C GLU A 98 -11.33 0.51 -6.03
N ALA A 99 -10.27 1.04 -6.64
CA ALA A 99 -8.91 0.60 -6.37
C ALA A 99 -8.49 0.87 -4.91
N ILE A 100 -8.86 2.02 -4.34
CA ILE A 100 -8.59 2.33 -2.93
C ILE A 100 -9.37 1.39 -2.00
N ASP A 101 -10.65 1.16 -2.27
CA ASP A 101 -11.48 0.22 -1.49
C ASP A 101 -10.88 -1.19 -1.52
N LYS A 102 -10.35 -1.62 -2.68
CA LYS A 102 -9.62 -2.89 -2.81
C LYS A 102 -8.32 -2.89 -2.00
N ALA A 103 -7.52 -1.84 -2.06
CA ALA A 103 -6.30 -1.74 -1.26
C ALA A 103 -6.59 -1.89 0.24
N LEU A 104 -7.62 -1.22 0.74
CA LEU A 104 -8.05 -1.30 2.13
C LEU A 104 -8.73 -2.63 2.49
N GLN A 105 -9.33 -3.32 1.52
CA GLN A 105 -9.86 -4.68 1.72
C GLN A 105 -8.72 -5.67 2.04
N TYR A 106 -7.56 -5.53 1.39
CA TYR A 106 -6.41 -6.41 1.61
C TYR A 106 -5.57 -6.00 2.82
N ASP A 107 -5.39 -4.69 3.05
CA ASP A 107 -4.69 -4.16 4.21
C ASP A 107 -5.39 -2.89 4.74
N PRO A 108 -6.29 -3.02 5.73
CA PRO A 108 -7.07 -1.91 6.27
C PRO A 108 -6.26 -0.80 6.94
N GLU A 109 -5.03 -1.12 7.36
CA GLU A 109 -4.12 -0.21 8.05
C GLU A 109 -2.94 0.23 7.16
N ASN A 110 -3.01 -0.05 5.85
CA ASN A 110 -2.01 0.41 4.89
C ASN A 110 -1.97 1.94 4.86
N PRO A 111 -0.84 2.58 5.23
CA PRO A 111 -0.77 4.04 5.32
C PRO A 111 -1.02 4.75 3.98
N GLU A 112 -0.54 4.17 2.89
CA GLU A 112 -0.68 4.71 1.53
C GLU A 112 -2.14 4.63 1.05
N ALA A 113 -2.81 3.49 1.27
CA ALA A 113 -4.22 3.32 0.93
C ALA A 113 -5.11 4.29 1.73
N LEU A 114 -4.83 4.45 3.02
CA LEU A 114 -5.52 5.41 3.89
C LEU A 114 -5.30 6.87 3.43
N GLN A 115 -4.08 7.22 3.01
CA GLN A 115 -3.79 8.55 2.45
C GLN A 115 -4.51 8.80 1.12
N LEU A 116 -4.52 7.81 0.23
CA LEU A 116 -5.26 7.89 -1.04
C LEU A 116 -6.76 8.08 -0.80
N MET A 117 -7.33 7.38 0.20
CA MET A 117 -8.74 7.60 0.59
C MET A 117 -8.95 9.01 1.14
N ALA A 118 -8.03 9.54 1.95
CA ALA A 118 -8.11 10.91 2.42
C ALA A 118 -8.07 11.91 1.24
N SER A 119 -7.16 11.73 0.28
CA SER A 119 -7.09 12.54 -0.95
C SER A 119 -8.38 12.47 -1.76
N TYR A 120 -8.96 11.27 -1.92
CA TYR A 120 -10.26 11.08 -2.58
C TYR A 120 -11.34 11.92 -1.90
N LEU A 121 -11.47 11.77 -0.58
CA LEU A 121 -12.50 12.44 0.20
C LEU A 121 -12.34 13.97 0.18
N PHE A 122 -11.09 14.47 0.23
CA PHE A 122 -10.82 15.90 0.08
C PHE A 122 -11.23 16.44 -1.29
N SER A 123 -10.95 15.70 -2.36
CA SER A 123 -11.33 16.11 -3.73
C SER A 123 -12.85 16.23 -3.95
N ILE A 124 -13.65 15.56 -3.13
CA ILE A 124 -15.12 15.62 -3.17
C ILE A 124 -15.72 16.38 -1.98
N GLU A 125 -14.93 17.24 -1.34
CA GLU A 125 -15.33 18.13 -0.23
C GLU A 125 -15.85 17.41 1.03
N LYS A 126 -15.50 16.12 1.20
CA LYS A 126 -15.79 15.35 2.42
C LYS A 126 -14.65 15.44 3.43
N THR A 127 -14.29 16.67 3.79
CA THR A 127 -13.08 16.95 4.59
C THR A 127 -13.05 16.23 5.93
N GLN A 128 -14.16 16.16 6.65
CA GLN A 128 -14.18 15.51 7.97
C GLN A 128 -13.89 14.01 7.89
N GLU A 129 -14.50 13.31 6.93
CA GLU A 129 -14.26 11.88 6.70
C GLU A 129 -12.82 11.65 6.23
N GLY A 130 -12.30 12.51 5.34
CA GLY A 130 -10.91 12.43 4.88
C GLY A 130 -9.88 12.60 6.02
N LYS A 131 -10.16 13.49 6.99
CA LYS A 131 -9.33 13.65 8.19
C LYS A 131 -9.25 12.37 9.02
N GLU A 132 -10.35 11.64 9.16
CA GLU A 132 -10.37 10.38 9.93
C GLU A 132 -9.43 9.33 9.30
N PHE A 133 -9.45 9.21 7.96
CA PHE A 133 -8.52 8.33 7.24
C PHE A 133 -7.07 8.79 7.34
N LEU A 134 -6.81 10.10 7.19
CA LEU A 134 -5.48 10.68 7.31
C LEU A 134 -4.89 10.43 8.70
N MET A 135 -5.66 10.67 9.75
CA MET A 135 -5.21 10.48 11.13
C MET A 135 -4.95 9.01 11.45
N ARG A 136 -5.75 8.07 10.92
CA ARG A 136 -5.46 6.64 11.00
C ARG A 136 -4.14 6.29 10.31
N SER A 137 -3.91 6.80 9.11
CA SER A 137 -2.65 6.60 8.38
C SER A 137 -1.46 7.05 9.21
N VAL A 138 -1.49 8.30 9.70
CA VAL A 138 -0.40 8.88 10.48
C VAL A 138 -0.16 8.11 11.77
N ALA A 139 -1.21 7.69 12.48
CA ALA A 139 -1.09 6.92 13.71
C ALA A 139 -0.38 5.58 13.53
N ALA A 140 -0.47 4.97 12.34
CA ALA A 140 0.12 3.66 12.06
C ALA A 140 1.66 3.68 12.06
N TRP A 141 2.29 4.80 11.70
CA TRP A 141 3.74 4.85 11.47
C TRP A 141 4.46 6.06 12.07
N LEU A 142 3.76 7.12 12.47
CA LEU A 142 4.41 8.31 13.03
C LEU A 142 4.79 8.05 14.50
N PRO A 143 6.09 8.09 14.87
CA PRO A 143 6.54 7.69 16.21
C PRO A 143 5.93 8.52 17.35
N SER A 144 5.65 9.81 17.14
CA SER A 144 5.05 10.67 18.17
C SER A 144 3.60 10.31 18.49
N MET A 145 2.90 9.66 17.56
CA MET A 145 1.53 9.18 17.74
C MET A 145 1.51 7.79 18.39
N GLN A 146 2.45 6.92 18.05
CA GLN A 146 2.61 5.59 18.68
C GLN A 146 2.97 5.68 20.17
N LYS A 147 3.78 6.68 20.58
CA LYS A 147 4.13 6.91 21.99
C LYS A 147 2.95 7.34 22.87
N LYS A 148 1.90 7.93 22.29
CA LYS A 148 0.70 8.35 23.05
C LYS A 148 -0.24 7.18 23.31
N THR A 149 -0.31 6.21 22.40
CA THR A 149 -1.11 4.99 22.56
C THR A 149 -0.56 4.04 23.63
N ASP A 150 0.76 4.03 23.87
CA ASP A 150 1.38 3.20 24.91
C ASP A 150 1.26 3.77 26.35
N GLN A 151 0.72 4.98 26.53
CA GLN A 151 0.56 5.60 27.85
C GLN A 151 -0.75 5.24 28.57
N THR A 152 -1.62 4.42 27.97
CA THR A 152 -2.63 3.70 28.76
C THR A 152 -1.95 2.69 29.68
N PRO A 153 -2.22 2.65 31.00
CA PRO A 153 -1.47 1.83 31.93
C PRO A 153 -1.73 0.34 31.67
N ARG A 154 -0.83 -0.28 30.90
CA ARG A 154 -0.68 -1.74 30.84
C ARG A 154 0.12 -2.14 32.07
N GLU A 155 -0.51 -2.93 32.95
CA GLU A 155 0.16 -3.50 34.12
C GLU A 155 1.45 -4.20 33.69
N LYS A 156 2.56 -3.78 34.30
CA LYS A 156 3.91 -4.25 33.99
C LYS A 156 4.05 -5.74 34.26
N GLN A 157 4.54 -6.50 33.27
CA GLN A 157 5.37 -7.68 33.53
C GLN A 157 6.23 -8.04 32.32
N GLY A 158 7.54 -8.18 32.55
CA GLY A 158 8.43 -9.02 31.76
C GLY A 158 9.50 -8.30 30.95
N ASP A 159 10.74 -8.36 31.46
CA ASP A 159 11.99 -8.05 30.78
C ASP A 159 12.17 -8.81 29.45
N GLY A 160 12.85 -8.17 28.50
CA GLY A 160 13.35 -8.82 27.30
C GLY A 160 13.95 -7.83 26.30
N ALA A 161 15.18 -7.38 26.54
CA ALA A 161 15.94 -6.60 25.58
C ALA A 161 16.34 -7.47 24.38
N GLN A 162 15.58 -7.37 23.29
CA GLN A 162 16.03 -7.57 21.92
C GLN A 162 15.22 -6.59 21.08
N ASP A 163 15.88 -5.72 20.32
CA ASP A 163 15.37 -5.21 19.04
C ASP A 163 16.43 -4.32 18.40
N GLY A 164 17.31 -4.99 17.65
CA GLY A 164 18.14 -4.40 16.61
C GLY A 164 17.60 -4.77 15.23
N ASP A 165 16.30 -4.98 15.09
CA ASP A 165 15.65 -5.39 13.84
C ASP A 165 14.87 -4.23 13.21
N SER A 166 15.39 -3.74 12.08
CA SER A 166 14.68 -3.13 10.96
C SER A 166 13.76 -1.92 11.20
N LEU A 167 14.36 -0.75 11.46
CA LEU A 167 13.69 0.57 11.33
C LEU A 167 13.10 0.84 9.93
N GLU A 168 13.50 0.10 8.89
CA GLU A 168 13.03 0.27 7.52
C GLU A 168 11.56 -0.14 7.34
N ASN A 169 11.02 -1.04 8.17
CA ASN A 169 9.63 -1.52 8.06
C ASN A 169 8.60 -0.71 8.85
N VAL A 170 9.04 0.34 9.56
CA VAL A 170 8.14 1.20 10.36
C VAL A 170 7.54 2.32 9.52
N PHE A 171 8.23 2.77 8.46
CA PHE A 171 7.88 3.97 7.72
C PHE A 171 7.32 3.65 6.33
N PRO A 172 6.26 4.34 5.87
CA PRO A 172 5.80 4.20 4.50
C PRO A 172 6.84 4.77 3.52
N PRO A 173 6.69 4.47 2.21
CA PRO A 173 7.58 4.98 1.17
C PRO A 173 7.81 6.49 1.26
N TYR A 174 8.97 6.96 0.79
CA TYR A 174 9.33 8.38 0.88
C TYR A 174 8.26 9.31 0.31
N GLU A 175 7.74 9.00 -0.88
CA GLU A 175 6.68 9.81 -1.50
C GLU A 175 5.40 9.85 -0.66
N SER A 176 4.97 8.72 -0.09
CA SER A 176 3.83 8.68 0.84
C SER A 176 4.04 9.58 2.07
N ARG A 177 5.27 9.65 2.61
CA ARG A 177 5.57 10.59 3.71
C ARG A 177 5.43 12.05 3.29
N ILE A 178 5.88 12.40 2.08
CA ILE A 178 5.71 13.75 1.53
C ILE A 178 4.23 14.07 1.30
N THR A 179 3.47 13.12 0.74
CA THR A 179 2.02 13.24 0.55
C THR A 179 1.31 13.46 1.89
N THR A 180 1.69 12.74 2.94
CA THR A 180 1.14 12.93 4.28
C THR A 180 1.30 14.38 4.76
N THR A 181 2.49 14.96 4.61
CA THR A 181 2.72 16.37 5.01
C THR A 181 1.83 17.33 4.24
N LYS A 182 1.66 17.11 2.92
CA LYS A 182 0.74 17.94 2.10
C LYS A 182 -0.70 17.84 2.61
N LEU A 183 -1.17 16.62 2.85
CA LEU A 183 -2.54 16.36 3.32
C LEU A 183 -2.79 16.94 4.71
N LEU A 184 -1.82 16.89 5.62
CA LEU A 184 -1.94 17.51 6.95
C LEU A 184 -2.03 19.04 6.87
N ILE A 185 -1.32 19.66 5.93
CA ILE A 185 -1.43 21.12 5.69
C ILE A 185 -2.81 21.45 5.13
N GLU A 186 -3.28 20.71 4.12
CA GLU A 186 -4.61 20.88 3.51
C GLU A 186 -5.75 20.68 4.53
N ALA A 187 -5.56 19.76 5.46
CA ALA A 187 -6.49 19.49 6.54
C ALA A 187 -6.40 20.47 7.74
N GLU A 188 -5.45 21.41 7.74
CA GLU A 188 -5.14 22.28 8.89
C GLU A 188 -4.71 21.50 10.16
N GLU A 189 -4.17 20.28 10.00
CA GLU A 189 -3.70 19.38 11.07
C GLU A 189 -2.16 19.36 11.18
N TYR A 190 -1.47 20.41 10.73
CA TYR A 190 -0.01 20.46 10.65
C TYR A 190 0.71 20.33 11.99
N GLU A 191 0.03 20.59 13.11
CA GLU A 191 0.57 20.43 14.47
C GLU A 191 0.92 18.97 14.80
N VAL A 192 0.25 18.00 14.15
CA VAL A 192 0.51 16.56 14.33
C VAL A 192 1.97 16.22 14.02
N TRP A 193 2.59 16.95 13.09
CA TRP A 193 4.00 16.75 12.69
C TRP A 193 5.00 17.43 13.64
N LEU A 194 4.56 18.38 14.46
CA LEU A 194 5.42 19.18 15.36
C LEU A 194 5.60 18.55 16.74
N GLN A 195 4.86 17.47 17.04
CA GLN A 195 4.84 16.76 18.32
C GLN A 195 5.70 15.50 18.26
#